data_AF-A0A9Y2JSQ8-F1
#
_entry.id   AF-A0A9Y2JSQ8-F1
#
_cell.length_a   1.000
_cell.length_b   1.000
_cell.length_c   1.000
_cell.angle_alpha   90.00
_cell.angle_beta   90.00
_cell.angle_gamma   90.00
#
_symmetry.space_group_name_H-M   'P 1'
#
loop_
_entity.id
_entity.type
_entity.pdbx_description
1 polymer ?
#
loop_
_entity_poly.entity_id
_entity_poly.type
_entity_poly.pdbx_seq_one_letter_code
_entity_poly.pdbx_strand_id
1 'polypeptide(L)'
;MKRALLALVLVTSACSSSVPGTAKPLTGNLAVINAPGTAAALDGVKTAAEAVFSYDSANPAAFDQAVAANVTGAAKQQLTTLFDAVRKSPQPVHLTTRVIRSAALELTGDRVRELAVLEQVNGTSKGLATAALTAQKAGGRWLLSDLAVNPAQPPPAPHPDDGSLAGLRDSALAGARAVAGALFTTDSGDPEGSYARAEAVVADPLLSDYRTKKSTYVEAIRRSGTKVALGPDPMAGVTALDGGKAAVVFFTTLKVTDPAGAVTDRPFTTEFDLIREGTTWKATAVRTVTGS
;
A
#
# COMPACT_ATOMS: atom_id res chain seq x y z
N MET A 1 69.98 -23.98 -34.63
CA MET A 1 69.24 -22.76 -35.00
C MET A 1 67.76 -23.01 -34.74
N LYS A 2 67.24 -22.58 -33.58
CA LYS A 2 65.82 -22.73 -33.20
C LYS A 2 65.17 -21.35 -33.32
N ARG A 3 64.18 -21.20 -34.20
CA ARG A 3 63.26 -20.05 -34.20
C ARG A 3 61.97 -20.49 -33.50
N ALA A 4 61.71 -19.85 -32.37
CA ALA A 4 60.53 -20.02 -31.54
C ALA A 4 59.39 -19.14 -32.08
N LEU A 5 58.17 -19.69 -32.04
CA LEU A 5 56.91 -19.00 -32.30
C LEU A 5 56.55 -18.08 -31.12
N LEU A 6 56.04 -16.89 -31.45
CA LEU A 6 55.36 -15.97 -30.55
C LEU A 6 54.11 -16.61 -29.91
N ALA A 7 53.95 -16.46 -28.60
CA ALA A 7 52.67 -16.54 -27.93
C ALA A 7 52.56 -15.35 -26.95
N LEU A 8 51.59 -14.48 -27.23
CA LEU A 8 51.23 -13.29 -26.47
C LEU A 8 50.28 -13.71 -25.34
N VAL A 9 50.67 -13.51 -24.08
CA VAL A 9 49.82 -13.71 -22.91
C VAL A 9 49.36 -12.34 -22.40
N LEU A 10 48.05 -12.06 -22.49
CA LEU A 10 47.42 -10.92 -21.83
C LEU A 10 47.27 -11.21 -20.33
N VAL A 11 47.82 -10.33 -19.50
CA VAL A 11 47.61 -10.30 -18.05
C VAL A 11 46.42 -9.39 -17.76
N THR A 12 45.31 -9.93 -17.27
CA THR A 12 44.20 -9.15 -16.74
C THR A 12 44.44 -8.85 -15.26
N SER A 13 44.67 -7.58 -14.94
CA SER A 13 44.78 -7.09 -13.57
C SER A 13 43.39 -7.00 -12.92
N ALA A 14 43.12 -7.86 -11.93
CA ALA A 14 41.98 -7.73 -11.03
C ALA A 14 42.35 -6.80 -9.86
N CYS A 15 41.80 -5.58 -9.83
CA CYS A 15 41.84 -4.74 -8.64
C CYS A 15 40.65 -5.10 -7.74
N SER A 16 40.88 -5.98 -6.76
CA SER A 16 39.93 -6.26 -5.67
C SER A 16 40.20 -5.31 -4.51
N SER A 17 39.64 -4.10 -4.52
CA SER A 17 39.65 -3.24 -3.35
C SER A 17 38.53 -3.66 -2.39
N SER A 18 38.88 -4.42 -1.36
CA SER A 18 38.00 -4.70 -0.22
C SER A 18 37.77 -3.41 0.56
N VAL A 19 36.53 -2.90 0.57
CA VAL A 19 36.11 -1.79 1.44
C VAL A 19 35.93 -2.37 2.86
N PRO A 20 36.73 -1.97 3.86
CA PRO A 20 36.49 -2.37 5.24
C PRO A 20 35.35 -1.52 5.81
N GLY A 21 34.22 -2.16 6.06
CA GLY A 21 33.12 -1.62 6.84
C GLY A 21 32.29 -2.78 7.36
N THR A 22 32.20 -2.94 8.68
CA THR A 22 31.22 -3.85 9.26
C THR A 22 29.85 -3.29 8.92
N ALA A 23 29.12 -3.94 8.00
CA ALA A 23 27.77 -3.52 7.66
C ALA A 23 26.94 -3.51 8.96
N LYS A 24 26.58 -2.31 9.43
CA LYS A 24 25.69 -2.18 10.58
C LYS A 24 24.34 -2.75 10.15
N PRO A 25 23.75 -3.71 10.90
CA PRO A 25 22.41 -4.17 10.61
C PRO A 25 21.47 -2.97 10.59
N LEU A 26 20.69 -2.83 9.51
CA LEU A 26 19.60 -1.86 9.50
C LEU A 26 18.59 -2.30 10.57
N THR A 27 18.36 -1.45 11.56
CA THR A 27 17.37 -1.67 12.63
C THR A 27 16.15 -0.80 12.37
N GLY A 28 14.96 -1.31 12.74
CA GLY A 28 13.70 -0.60 12.54
C GLY A 28 12.99 -1.01 11.25
N ASN A 29 12.06 -0.18 10.79
CA ASN A 29 11.28 -0.45 9.60
C ASN A 29 12.17 -0.34 8.34
N LEU A 30 12.28 -1.41 7.58
CA LEU A 30 13.07 -1.55 6.36
C LEU A 30 12.27 -1.36 5.08
N ALA A 31 10.95 -1.13 5.18
CA ALA A 31 10.09 -0.93 4.02
C ALA A 31 10.63 0.23 3.17
N VAL A 32 10.80 -0.02 1.86
CA VAL A 32 11.44 0.87 0.87
C VAL A 32 12.93 1.12 1.09
N ILE A 33 13.42 1.13 2.33
CA ILE A 33 14.85 1.32 2.66
C ILE A 33 15.68 0.14 2.17
N ASN A 34 15.21 -1.08 2.40
CA ASN A 34 15.73 -2.29 1.78
C ASN A 34 14.84 -2.63 0.58
N ALA A 35 15.08 -2.00 -0.57
CA ALA A 35 14.25 -2.19 -1.75
C ALA A 35 14.18 -3.67 -2.21
N PRO A 36 15.28 -4.44 -2.32
CA PRO A 36 15.21 -5.86 -2.68
C PRO A 36 14.44 -6.71 -1.68
N GLY A 37 14.65 -6.49 -0.38
CA GLY A 37 13.92 -7.20 0.68
C GLY A 37 12.43 -6.86 0.71
N THR A 38 12.09 -5.60 0.46
CA THR A 38 10.70 -5.14 0.36
C THR A 38 10.01 -5.78 -0.84
N ALA A 39 10.63 -5.76 -2.02
CA ALA A 39 10.08 -6.40 -3.21
C ALA A 39 9.86 -7.91 -3.01
N ALA A 40 10.87 -8.62 -2.49
CA ALA A 40 10.77 -10.05 -2.20
C ALA A 40 9.68 -10.38 -1.17
N ALA A 41 9.44 -9.49 -0.19
CA ALA A 41 8.35 -9.63 0.76
C ALA A 41 6.98 -9.45 0.08
N LEU A 42 6.79 -8.33 -0.64
CA LEU A 42 5.54 -8.03 -1.34
C LEU A 42 5.19 -9.13 -2.36
N ASP A 43 6.16 -9.65 -3.12
CA ASP A 43 5.92 -10.72 -4.10
C ASP A 43 5.52 -12.05 -3.42
N GLY A 44 6.15 -12.38 -2.30
CA GLY A 44 5.82 -13.56 -1.51
C GLY A 44 4.43 -13.48 -0.90
N VAL A 45 4.08 -12.33 -0.32
CA VAL A 45 2.75 -12.09 0.24
C VAL A 45 1.69 -12.05 -0.85
N LYS A 46 1.97 -11.43 -1.99
CA LYS A 46 1.10 -11.47 -3.17
C LYS A 46 0.77 -12.90 -3.57
N THR A 47 1.77 -13.75 -3.73
CA THR A 47 1.59 -15.16 -4.11
C THR A 47 0.71 -15.89 -3.10
N ALA A 48 0.96 -15.68 -1.80
CA ALA A 48 0.15 -16.26 -0.74
C ALA A 48 -1.30 -15.75 -0.77
N ALA A 49 -1.51 -14.45 -0.91
CA ALA A 49 -2.81 -13.80 -0.94
C ALA A 49 -3.65 -14.26 -2.15
N GLU A 50 -3.09 -14.25 -3.36
CA GLU A 50 -3.78 -14.71 -4.57
C GLU A 50 -4.21 -16.18 -4.45
N ALA A 51 -3.41 -17.02 -3.81
CA ALA A 51 -3.75 -18.42 -3.57
C ALA A 51 -4.90 -18.60 -2.57
N VAL A 52 -4.89 -17.88 -1.44
CA VAL A 52 -5.84 -18.12 -0.35
C VAL A 52 -7.12 -17.29 -0.42
N PHE A 53 -7.13 -16.22 -1.22
CA PHE A 53 -8.35 -15.46 -1.50
C PHE A 53 -9.04 -15.90 -2.79
N SER A 54 -8.50 -16.88 -3.52
CA SER A 54 -9.18 -17.55 -4.63
C SER A 54 -9.92 -18.79 -4.13
N TYR A 55 -11.07 -19.11 -4.73
CA TYR A 55 -11.90 -20.23 -4.31
C TYR A 55 -12.74 -20.79 -5.44
N ASP A 56 -12.80 -22.12 -5.53
CA ASP A 56 -13.68 -22.83 -6.43
C ASP A 56 -14.56 -23.80 -5.62
N SER A 57 -15.87 -23.60 -5.67
CA SER A 57 -16.85 -24.47 -5.03
C SER A 57 -16.85 -25.91 -5.56
N ALA A 58 -16.36 -26.15 -6.78
CA ALA A 58 -16.19 -27.48 -7.35
C ALA A 58 -14.93 -28.20 -6.85
N ASN A 59 -13.99 -27.47 -6.23
CA ASN A 59 -12.75 -28.03 -5.68
C ASN A 59 -12.37 -27.40 -4.32
N PRO A 60 -13.18 -27.62 -3.27
CA PRO A 60 -12.92 -27.04 -1.95
C PRO A 60 -11.60 -27.55 -1.32
N ALA A 61 -11.14 -28.75 -1.69
CA ALA A 61 -9.88 -29.31 -1.20
C ALA A 61 -8.66 -28.50 -1.65
N ALA A 62 -8.70 -27.87 -2.84
CA ALA A 62 -7.61 -27.00 -3.30
C ALA A 62 -7.47 -25.75 -2.43
N PHE A 63 -8.58 -25.20 -1.92
CA PHE A 63 -8.53 -24.09 -0.97
C PHE A 63 -7.87 -24.52 0.35
N ASP A 64 -8.26 -25.65 0.91
CA ASP A 64 -7.68 -26.14 2.17
C ASP A 64 -6.16 -26.39 2.02
N GLN A 65 -5.72 -26.90 0.87
CA GLN A 65 -4.29 -27.05 0.54
C GLN A 65 -3.59 -25.70 0.42
N ALA A 66 -4.20 -24.71 -0.23
CA ALA A 66 -3.66 -23.36 -0.35
C ALA A 66 -3.50 -22.69 1.02
N VAL A 67 -4.50 -22.83 1.90
CA VAL A 67 -4.43 -22.34 3.28
C VAL A 67 -3.32 -23.04 4.06
N ALA A 68 -3.22 -24.37 3.98
CA ALA A 68 -2.16 -25.13 4.66
C ALA A 68 -0.75 -24.72 4.20
N ALA A 69 -0.58 -24.39 2.92
CA ALA A 69 0.72 -24.06 2.33
C ALA A 69 1.15 -22.60 2.54
N ASN A 70 0.21 -21.67 2.73
CA ASN A 70 0.49 -20.22 2.68
C ASN A 70 0.12 -19.47 3.96
N VAL A 71 -0.47 -20.12 4.95
CA VAL A 71 -1.05 -19.45 6.12
C VAL A 71 -0.55 -20.08 7.42
N THR A 72 -0.25 -19.23 8.38
CA THR A 72 0.15 -19.55 9.74
C THR A 72 -0.61 -18.68 10.75
N GLY A 73 -0.42 -18.91 12.04
CA GLY A 73 -0.97 -18.05 13.10
C GLY A 73 -2.48 -17.83 13.03
N ALA A 74 -2.91 -16.60 13.35
CA ALA A 74 -4.31 -16.20 13.43
C ALA A 74 -5.03 -16.20 12.08
N ALA A 75 -4.28 -15.96 10.99
CA ALA A 75 -4.81 -15.92 9.64
C ALA A 75 -5.55 -17.19 9.22
N LYS A 76 -5.22 -18.36 9.78
CA LYS A 76 -5.95 -19.61 9.52
C LYS A 76 -7.43 -19.49 9.91
N GLN A 77 -7.70 -19.00 11.12
CA GLN A 77 -9.05 -18.85 11.64
C GLN A 77 -9.77 -17.70 10.91
N GLN A 78 -9.08 -16.57 10.71
CA GLN A 78 -9.65 -15.42 10.00
C GLN A 78 -10.07 -15.75 8.56
N LEU A 79 -9.26 -16.51 7.81
CA LEU A 79 -9.64 -17.00 6.47
C LEU A 79 -10.82 -17.96 6.53
N THR A 80 -10.82 -18.88 7.49
CA THR A 80 -11.93 -19.83 7.66
C THR A 80 -13.24 -19.08 7.86
N THR A 81 -13.26 -18.13 8.80
CA THR A 81 -14.44 -17.30 9.06
C THR A 81 -14.87 -16.46 7.85
N LEU A 82 -13.92 -15.87 7.12
CA LEU A 82 -14.23 -15.09 5.91
C LEU A 82 -14.88 -15.96 4.82
N PHE A 83 -14.37 -17.18 4.64
CA PHE A 83 -14.85 -18.09 3.60
C PHE A 83 -16.07 -18.91 4.01
N ASP A 84 -16.46 -18.94 5.28
CA ASP A 84 -17.67 -19.62 5.74
C ASP A 84 -18.94 -19.11 5.04
N ALA A 85 -19.02 -17.80 4.75
CA ALA A 85 -20.12 -17.23 3.99
C ALA A 85 -20.12 -17.69 2.53
N VAL A 86 -18.94 -17.72 1.89
CA VAL A 86 -18.75 -18.14 0.50
C VAL A 86 -19.12 -19.62 0.33
N ARG A 87 -18.69 -20.48 1.27
CA ARG A 87 -18.98 -21.91 1.28
C ARG A 87 -20.47 -22.23 1.45
N LYS A 88 -21.24 -21.34 2.09
CA LYS A 88 -22.69 -21.48 2.29
C LYS A 88 -23.51 -20.90 1.14
N SER A 89 -22.86 -20.35 0.10
CA SER A 89 -23.55 -19.85 -1.09
C SER A 89 -24.34 -20.99 -1.77
N PRO A 90 -25.62 -20.79 -2.09
CA PRO A 90 -26.41 -21.77 -2.84
C PRO A 90 -26.02 -21.85 -4.32
N GLN A 91 -25.30 -20.83 -4.83
CA GLN A 91 -24.81 -20.76 -6.20
C GLN A 91 -23.35 -21.21 -6.27
N PRO A 92 -22.91 -21.90 -7.35
CA PRO A 92 -21.50 -22.18 -7.60
C PRO A 92 -20.68 -20.89 -7.57
N VAL A 93 -19.52 -20.95 -6.91
CA VAL A 93 -18.57 -19.83 -6.81
C VAL A 93 -17.28 -20.23 -7.49
N HIS A 94 -16.80 -19.39 -8.41
CA HIS A 94 -15.47 -19.48 -8.99
C HIS A 94 -14.79 -18.11 -8.86
N LEU A 95 -14.24 -17.88 -7.68
CA LEU A 95 -13.60 -16.64 -7.27
C LEU A 95 -12.11 -16.68 -7.61
N THR A 96 -11.67 -15.78 -8.49
CA THR A 96 -10.26 -15.54 -8.76
C THR A 96 -9.84 -14.22 -8.14
N THR A 97 -8.75 -14.22 -7.37
CA THR A 97 -8.18 -13.01 -6.77
C THR A 97 -6.82 -12.67 -7.37
N ARG A 98 -6.60 -11.39 -7.67
CA ARG A 98 -5.31 -10.82 -8.10
C ARG A 98 -4.92 -9.65 -7.21
N VAL A 99 -3.66 -9.57 -6.79
CA VAL A 99 -3.16 -8.37 -6.12
C VAL A 99 -2.75 -7.37 -7.20
N ILE A 100 -3.51 -6.29 -7.31
CA ILE A 100 -3.28 -5.26 -8.33
C ILE A 100 -2.43 -4.10 -7.81
N ARG A 101 -2.38 -3.89 -6.49
CA ARG A 101 -1.49 -2.95 -5.81
C ARG A 101 -1.10 -3.50 -4.45
N SER A 102 0.13 -3.23 -4.02
CA SER A 102 0.57 -3.46 -2.65
C SER A 102 1.62 -2.45 -2.21
N ALA A 103 1.68 -2.20 -0.90
CA ALA A 103 2.71 -1.38 -0.29
C ALA A 103 3.05 -1.88 1.12
N ALA A 104 4.33 -2.01 1.43
CA ALA A 104 4.77 -2.39 2.77
C ALA A 104 4.56 -1.20 3.71
N LEU A 105 3.79 -1.43 4.77
CA LEU A 105 3.65 -0.52 5.90
C LEU A 105 4.89 -0.65 6.79
N GLU A 106 5.34 -1.88 6.98
CA GLU A 106 6.46 -2.23 7.84
C GLU A 106 7.18 -3.47 7.33
N LEU A 107 8.51 -3.46 7.34
CA LEU A 107 9.34 -4.65 7.16
C LEU A 107 10.37 -4.71 8.28
N THR A 108 10.32 -5.75 9.12
CA THR A 108 11.23 -5.94 10.26
C THR A 108 11.77 -7.36 10.25
N GLY A 109 12.99 -7.51 9.71
CA GLY A 109 13.63 -8.83 9.54
C GLY A 109 12.74 -9.77 8.73
N ASP A 110 12.20 -10.79 9.41
CA ASP A 110 11.35 -11.83 8.83
C ASP A 110 9.85 -11.56 8.96
N ARG A 111 9.43 -10.33 9.27
CA ARG A 111 8.01 -9.93 9.32
C ARG A 111 7.74 -8.77 8.39
N VAL A 112 6.65 -8.86 7.62
CA VAL A 112 6.12 -7.75 6.81
C VAL A 112 4.67 -7.48 7.19
N ARG A 113 4.30 -6.20 7.29
CA ARG A 113 2.93 -5.72 7.28
C ARG A 113 2.73 -4.95 6.00
N GLU A 114 1.72 -5.29 5.22
CA GLU A 114 1.43 -4.63 3.95
C GLU A 114 -0.04 -4.27 3.82
N LEU A 115 -0.28 -3.28 2.98
CA LEU A 115 -1.58 -2.94 2.42
C LEU A 115 -1.65 -3.56 1.02
N ALA A 116 -2.70 -4.31 0.73
CA ALA A 116 -2.94 -4.92 -0.58
C ALA A 116 -4.32 -4.54 -1.11
N VAL A 117 -4.39 -4.20 -2.40
CA VAL A 117 -5.64 -4.06 -3.15
C VAL A 117 -5.84 -5.31 -3.98
N LEU A 118 -6.92 -6.01 -3.67
CA LEU A 118 -7.32 -7.27 -4.26
C LEU A 118 -8.40 -6.99 -5.30
N GLU A 119 -8.13 -7.40 -6.53
CA GLU A 119 -9.14 -7.51 -7.56
C GLU A 119 -9.73 -8.92 -7.53
N GLN A 120 -11.05 -8.99 -7.48
CA GLN A 120 -11.77 -10.24 -7.35
C GLN A 120 -12.76 -10.40 -8.49
N VAL A 121 -12.71 -11.54 -9.17
CA VAL A 121 -13.58 -11.89 -10.30
C VAL A 121 -14.34 -13.15 -9.95
N ASN A 122 -15.67 -13.12 -10.08
CA ASN A 122 -16.55 -14.27 -9.95
C ASN A 122 -17.56 -14.26 -11.11
N GLY A 123 -17.32 -15.10 -12.13
CA GLY A 123 -18.08 -15.05 -13.38
C GLY A 123 -17.97 -13.69 -14.06
N THR A 124 -19.09 -13.02 -14.29
CA THR A 124 -19.15 -11.65 -14.86
C THR A 124 -19.05 -10.55 -13.80
N SER A 125 -19.04 -10.90 -12.51
CA SER A 125 -18.94 -9.93 -11.42
C SER A 125 -17.48 -9.65 -11.10
N LYS A 126 -17.16 -8.36 -10.94
CA LYS A 126 -15.81 -7.89 -10.60
C LYS A 126 -15.88 -6.87 -9.47
N GLY A 127 -14.99 -6.99 -8.50
CA GLY A 127 -14.92 -6.10 -7.34
C GLY A 127 -13.49 -5.85 -6.88
N LEU A 128 -13.33 -4.79 -6.09
CA LEU A 128 -12.09 -4.47 -5.40
C LEU A 128 -12.28 -4.61 -3.89
N ALA A 129 -11.30 -5.19 -3.22
CA ALA A 129 -11.21 -5.21 -1.77
C ALA A 129 -9.83 -4.68 -1.35
N THR A 130 -9.75 -4.07 -0.17
CA THR A 130 -8.47 -3.65 0.42
C THR A 130 -8.25 -4.41 1.71
N ALA A 131 -7.07 -4.99 1.86
CA ALA A 131 -6.70 -5.82 3.00
C ALA A 131 -5.40 -5.31 3.62
N ALA A 132 -5.32 -5.37 4.96
CA ALA A 132 -4.04 -5.36 5.64
C ALA A 132 -3.63 -6.80 5.88
N LEU A 133 -2.42 -7.14 5.43
CA LEU A 133 -1.86 -8.47 5.56
C LEU A 133 -0.58 -8.39 6.38
N THR A 134 -0.43 -9.29 7.33
CA THR A 134 0.86 -9.54 7.98
C THR A 134 1.35 -10.90 7.55
N ALA A 135 2.62 -10.99 7.17
CA ALA A 135 3.26 -12.25 6.89
C ALA A 135 4.58 -12.41 7.65
N GLN A 136 4.93 -13.66 7.88
CA GLN A 136 6.20 -14.07 8.48
C GLN A 136 6.96 -14.95 7.51
N LYS A 137 8.28 -14.74 7.45
CA LYS A 137 9.17 -15.57 6.65
C LYS A 137 9.52 -16.83 7.43
N ALA A 138 9.18 -17.98 6.89
CA ALA A 138 9.48 -19.29 7.46
C ALA A 138 9.88 -20.27 6.34
N GLY A 139 10.99 -20.98 6.52
CA GLY A 139 11.48 -21.94 5.52
C GLY A 139 11.73 -21.31 4.14
N GLY A 140 12.17 -20.04 4.11
CA GLY A 140 12.41 -19.31 2.85
C GLY A 140 11.16 -18.77 2.15
N ARG A 141 9.96 -18.97 2.71
CA ARG A 141 8.68 -18.52 2.16
C ARG A 141 8.00 -17.50 3.07
N TRP A 142 7.23 -16.61 2.50
CA TRP A 142 6.34 -15.72 3.25
C TRP A 142 4.99 -16.41 3.49
N LEU A 143 4.59 -16.51 4.75
CA LEU A 143 3.31 -17.11 5.16
C LEU A 143 2.45 -16.03 5.83
N LEU A 144 1.20 -15.90 5.40
CA LEU A 144 0.23 -14.99 6.01
C LEU A 144 -0.01 -15.42 7.46
N SER A 145 0.26 -14.53 8.41
CA SER A 145 0.14 -14.80 9.85
C SER A 145 -1.04 -14.09 10.49
N ASP A 146 -1.47 -12.97 9.92
CA ASP A 146 -2.63 -12.17 10.34
C ASP A 146 -3.21 -11.46 9.11
N LEU A 147 -4.52 -11.30 9.09
CA LEU A 147 -5.22 -10.55 8.05
C LEU A 147 -6.38 -9.77 8.65
N ALA A 148 -6.65 -8.62 8.06
CA ALA A 148 -7.96 -8.03 8.20
C ALA A 148 -8.37 -7.36 6.89
N VAL A 149 -9.66 -7.47 6.59
CA VAL A 149 -10.31 -6.83 5.45
C VAL A 149 -10.86 -5.50 5.94
N ASN A 150 -10.46 -4.39 5.30
CA ASN A 150 -10.77 -3.02 5.73
C ASN A 150 -10.35 -2.60 7.17
N PRO A 151 -9.17 -2.98 7.70
CA PRO A 151 -8.79 -2.60 9.05
C PRO A 151 -8.13 -1.23 9.08
N ALA A 152 -8.60 -0.37 9.97
CA ALA A 152 -7.73 0.65 10.55
C ALA A 152 -6.69 -0.07 11.42
N GLN A 153 -5.40 0.15 11.15
CA GLN A 153 -4.32 -0.38 12.00
C GLN A 153 -3.40 0.76 12.41
N PRO A 154 -2.96 0.82 13.69
CA PRO A 154 -2.01 1.83 14.12
C PRO A 154 -0.77 1.84 13.21
N PRO A 155 -0.32 3.03 12.78
CA PRO A 155 0.89 3.14 12.00
C PRO A 155 2.09 2.67 12.83
N PRO A 156 3.15 2.13 12.18
CA PRO A 156 4.42 1.90 12.86
C PRO A 156 4.94 3.18 13.51
N ALA A 157 5.70 3.04 14.59
CA ALA A 157 6.34 4.19 15.25
C ALA A 157 7.21 4.94 14.23
N PRO A 158 7.04 6.27 14.07
CA PRO A 158 7.76 7.02 13.07
C PRO A 158 9.22 7.24 13.48
N HIS A 159 10.11 7.16 12.49
CA HIS A 159 11.48 7.66 12.60
C HIS A 159 11.47 9.20 12.47
N PRO A 160 12.25 9.94 13.27
CA PRO A 160 12.36 11.40 13.14
C PRO A 160 12.80 11.83 11.74
N ASP A 161 12.36 13.01 11.27
CA ASP A 161 12.87 13.63 10.04
C ASP A 161 14.29 14.18 10.27
N ASP A 162 15.26 13.26 10.32
CA ASP A 162 16.68 13.50 10.59
C ASP A 162 17.54 13.53 9.31
N GLY A 163 16.90 13.55 8.14
CA GLY A 163 17.56 13.50 6.83
C GLY A 163 18.00 12.08 6.39
N SER A 164 17.81 11.05 7.22
CA SER A 164 18.00 9.66 6.80
C SER A 164 16.91 9.22 5.83
N LEU A 165 17.14 8.13 5.09
CA LEU A 165 16.08 7.54 4.24
C LEU A 165 14.86 7.10 5.06
N ALA A 166 15.06 6.64 6.29
CA ALA A 166 13.98 6.26 7.20
C ALA A 166 13.15 7.49 7.61
N GLY A 167 13.83 8.57 8.01
CA GLY A 167 13.18 9.85 8.32
C GLY A 167 12.46 10.45 7.11
N LEU A 168 13.05 10.36 5.92
CA LEU A 168 12.42 10.82 4.69
C LEU A 168 11.17 10.00 4.33
N ARG A 169 11.22 8.66 4.46
CA ARG A 169 10.05 7.79 4.27
C ARG A 169 8.94 8.15 5.26
N ASP A 170 9.27 8.28 6.54
CA ASP A 170 8.25 8.49 7.57
C ASP A 170 7.67 9.91 7.54
N SER A 171 8.47 10.92 7.15
CA SER A 171 7.94 12.25 6.84
C SER A 171 7.03 12.25 5.61
N ALA A 172 7.34 11.47 4.56
CA ALA A 172 6.46 11.30 3.41
C ALA A 172 5.13 10.64 3.79
N LEU A 173 5.16 9.62 4.66
CA LEU A 173 3.96 8.96 5.18
C LEU A 173 3.11 9.91 6.04
N ALA A 174 3.74 10.74 6.89
CA ALA A 174 3.05 11.79 7.63
C ALA A 174 2.42 12.82 6.69
N GLY A 175 3.17 13.23 5.65
CA GLY A 175 2.73 14.08 4.56
C GLY A 175 1.49 13.54 3.83
N ALA A 176 1.52 12.26 3.44
CA ALA A 176 0.39 11.59 2.79
C ALA A 176 -0.89 11.64 3.65
N ARG A 177 -0.76 11.42 4.97
CA ARG A 177 -1.90 11.49 5.91
C ARG A 177 -2.43 12.93 6.04
N ALA A 178 -1.57 13.93 6.08
CA ALA A 178 -1.97 15.34 6.12
C ALA A 178 -2.67 15.76 4.82
N VAL A 179 -2.11 15.37 3.67
CA VAL A 179 -2.70 15.55 2.34
C VAL A 179 -4.09 14.90 2.28
N ALA A 180 -4.22 13.63 2.67
CA ALA A 180 -5.50 12.93 2.70
C ALA A 180 -6.52 13.62 3.62
N GLY A 181 -6.08 14.07 4.80
CA GLY A 181 -6.92 14.78 5.75
C GLY A 181 -7.48 16.07 5.18
N ALA A 182 -6.67 16.82 4.42
CA ALA A 182 -7.11 18.06 3.78
C ALA A 182 -7.95 17.83 2.51
N LEU A 183 -7.60 16.83 1.70
CA LEU A 183 -8.30 16.54 0.44
C LEU A 183 -9.66 15.86 0.63
N PHE A 184 -9.79 14.95 1.60
CA PHE A 184 -10.97 14.09 1.73
C PHE A 184 -11.84 14.42 2.95
N THR A 185 -11.49 15.45 3.73
CA THR A 185 -12.36 15.98 4.79
C THR A 185 -13.14 17.19 4.28
N THR A 186 -14.37 16.96 3.85
CA THR A 186 -15.27 17.98 3.29
C THR A 186 -16.48 18.21 4.18
N ASP A 187 -16.98 19.43 4.21
CA ASP A 187 -18.20 19.81 4.93
C ASP A 187 -19.10 20.62 3.99
N SER A 188 -20.30 20.14 3.69
CA SER A 188 -21.25 20.87 2.84
C SER A 188 -21.71 22.20 3.46
N GLY A 189 -21.57 22.37 4.78
CA GLY A 189 -21.80 23.64 5.49
C GLY A 189 -20.65 24.64 5.38
N ASP A 190 -19.47 24.19 4.91
CA ASP A 190 -18.29 25.02 4.64
C ASP A 190 -17.59 24.56 3.34
N PRO A 191 -18.25 24.72 2.17
CA PRO A 191 -17.70 24.21 0.91
C PRO A 191 -16.45 24.98 0.47
N GLU A 192 -16.38 26.29 0.70
CA GLU A 192 -15.24 27.13 0.39
C GLU A 192 -14.04 26.84 1.28
N GLY A 193 -14.24 26.66 2.59
CA GLY A 193 -13.16 26.27 3.50
C GLY A 193 -12.67 24.85 3.24
N SER A 194 -13.57 23.92 2.88
CA SER A 194 -13.20 22.58 2.43
C SER A 194 -12.32 22.60 1.18
N TYR A 195 -12.68 23.43 0.19
CA TYR A 195 -11.85 23.64 -1.00
C TYR A 195 -10.50 24.28 -0.64
N ALA A 196 -10.47 25.31 0.20
CA ALA A 196 -9.24 26.00 0.58
C ALA A 196 -8.24 25.09 1.30
N ARG A 197 -8.72 24.19 2.17
CA ARG A 197 -7.87 23.18 2.83
C ARG A 197 -7.26 22.23 1.80
N ALA A 198 -8.04 21.75 0.84
CA ALA A 198 -7.56 20.90 -0.24
C ALA A 198 -6.54 21.62 -1.14
N GLU A 199 -6.79 22.88 -1.51
CA GLU A 199 -5.88 23.69 -2.33
C GLU A 199 -4.51 23.89 -1.65
N ALA A 200 -4.49 24.05 -0.31
CA ALA A 200 -3.26 24.32 0.44
C ALA A 200 -2.25 23.16 0.44
N VAL A 201 -2.71 21.92 0.18
CA VAL A 201 -1.88 20.71 0.27
C VAL A 201 -1.54 20.11 -1.10
N VAL A 202 -1.94 20.75 -2.20
CA VAL A 202 -1.61 20.32 -3.56
C VAL A 202 -0.54 21.22 -4.19
N ALA A 203 0.26 20.62 -5.05
CA ALA A 203 1.28 21.29 -5.86
C ALA A 203 1.01 21.00 -7.34
N ASP A 204 1.70 21.71 -8.23
CA ASP A 204 1.52 21.50 -9.67
C ASP A 204 1.97 20.10 -10.12
N PRO A 205 1.27 19.50 -11.11
CA PRO A 205 0.20 20.08 -11.93
C PRO A 205 -1.20 20.04 -11.29
N LEU A 206 -1.40 19.32 -10.18
CA LEU A 206 -2.72 19.16 -9.55
C LEU A 206 -3.30 20.49 -9.03
N LEU A 207 -2.44 21.38 -8.52
CA LEU A 207 -2.86 22.71 -8.05
C LEU A 207 -3.50 23.54 -9.15
N SER A 208 -2.89 23.59 -10.33
CA SER A 208 -3.45 24.26 -11.51
C SER A 208 -4.83 23.72 -11.87
N ASP A 209 -5.01 22.40 -11.89
CA ASP A 209 -6.32 21.77 -12.15
C ASP A 209 -7.36 22.14 -11.09
N TYR A 210 -6.98 22.10 -9.80
CA TYR A 210 -7.82 22.50 -8.68
C TYR A 210 -8.33 23.94 -8.82
N ARG A 211 -7.46 24.86 -9.21
CA ARG A 211 -7.78 26.28 -9.40
C ARG A 211 -8.73 26.50 -10.58
N THR A 212 -8.47 25.86 -11.71
CA THR A 212 -9.33 25.95 -12.89
C THR A 212 -10.73 25.41 -12.61
N LYS A 213 -10.86 24.36 -11.78
CA LYS A 213 -12.14 23.70 -11.46
C LYS A 213 -12.76 24.14 -10.13
N LYS A 214 -12.31 25.27 -9.55
CA LYS A 214 -12.75 25.73 -8.22
C LYS A 214 -14.27 25.74 -8.06
N SER A 215 -14.99 26.38 -8.96
CA SER A 215 -16.45 26.48 -8.89
C SER A 215 -17.10 25.09 -8.94
N THR A 216 -16.61 24.19 -9.78
CA THR A 216 -17.10 22.81 -9.87
C THR A 216 -16.94 22.06 -8.56
N TYR A 217 -15.78 22.14 -7.90
CA TYR A 217 -15.54 21.48 -6.62
C TYR A 217 -16.39 22.04 -5.48
N VAL A 218 -16.44 23.36 -5.36
CA VAL A 218 -17.25 24.05 -4.32
C VAL A 218 -18.73 23.70 -4.47
N GLU A 219 -19.27 23.74 -5.70
CA GLU A 219 -20.66 23.34 -5.96
C GLU A 219 -20.91 21.85 -5.73
N ALA A 220 -19.93 20.98 -5.99
CA ALA A 220 -20.06 19.55 -5.70
C ALA A 220 -20.13 19.29 -4.18
N ILE A 221 -19.28 19.94 -3.40
CA ILE A 221 -19.29 19.83 -1.92
C ILE A 221 -20.61 20.36 -1.37
N ARG A 222 -21.05 21.54 -1.82
CA ARG A 222 -22.33 22.14 -1.37
C ARG A 222 -23.52 21.25 -1.68
N ARG A 223 -23.63 20.74 -2.92
CA ARG A 223 -24.74 19.88 -3.34
C ARG A 223 -24.72 18.50 -2.70
N SER A 224 -23.58 18.05 -2.16
CA SER A 224 -23.52 16.75 -1.49
C SER A 224 -24.45 16.69 -0.27
N GLY A 225 -24.62 17.81 0.45
CA GLY A 225 -25.33 17.83 1.73
C GLY A 225 -24.67 16.97 2.82
N THR A 226 -23.43 16.52 2.60
CA THR A 226 -22.74 15.60 3.50
C THR A 226 -21.52 16.23 4.17
N LYS A 227 -21.16 15.67 5.31
CA LYS A 227 -19.84 15.86 5.94
C LYS A 227 -19.03 14.58 5.83
N VAL A 228 -17.80 14.68 5.35
CA VAL A 228 -16.88 13.57 5.20
C VAL A 228 -15.69 13.79 6.12
N ALA A 229 -15.29 12.75 6.84
CA ALA A 229 -14.07 12.74 7.64
C ALA A 229 -13.29 11.44 7.41
N LEU A 230 -11.99 11.46 7.70
CA LEU A 230 -11.21 10.23 7.77
C LEU A 230 -11.59 9.43 9.03
N GLY A 231 -11.64 8.11 8.90
CA GLY A 231 -11.68 7.19 10.01
C GLY A 231 -10.35 7.14 10.76
N PRO A 232 -10.33 6.50 11.94
CA PRO A 232 -9.09 6.34 12.71
C PRO A 232 -8.08 5.49 11.94
N ASP A 233 -6.80 5.69 12.29
CA ASP A 233 -5.64 4.89 11.85
C ASP A 233 -5.58 4.57 10.35
N PRO A 234 -5.54 5.60 9.47
CA PRO A 234 -5.34 5.37 8.05
C PRO A 234 -3.97 4.72 7.78
N MET A 235 -3.99 3.74 6.88
CA MET A 235 -2.80 3.03 6.45
C MET A 235 -2.15 3.73 5.27
N ALA A 236 -0.82 3.76 5.25
CA ALA A 236 -0.06 4.34 4.16
C ALA A 236 1.26 3.58 4.01
N GLY A 237 1.62 3.25 2.77
CA GLY A 237 2.89 2.63 2.44
C GLY A 237 3.53 3.35 1.25
N VAL A 238 4.81 3.69 1.37
CA VAL A 238 5.59 4.26 0.27
C VAL A 238 5.89 3.14 -0.73
N THR A 239 5.72 3.40 -2.02
CA THR A 239 6.07 2.47 -3.11
C THR A 239 7.28 2.93 -3.91
N ALA A 240 7.56 4.24 -3.90
CA ALA A 240 8.78 4.82 -4.45
C ALA A 240 9.19 6.04 -3.63
N LEU A 241 10.49 6.23 -3.41
CA LEU A 241 11.04 7.37 -2.69
C LEU A 241 12.33 7.84 -3.36
N ASP A 242 12.39 9.13 -3.69
CA ASP A 242 13.56 9.74 -4.32
C ASP A 242 13.72 11.19 -3.86
N GLY A 243 14.60 11.42 -2.87
CA GLY A 243 15.17 12.73 -2.45
C GLY A 243 14.22 13.88 -2.05
N GLY A 244 12.95 13.78 -2.38
CA GLY A 244 11.96 14.86 -2.39
C GLY A 244 10.69 14.52 -3.20
N LYS A 245 10.59 13.32 -3.79
CA LYS A 245 9.38 12.76 -4.37
C LYS A 245 9.04 11.45 -3.70
N ALA A 246 7.75 11.19 -3.50
CA ALA A 246 7.27 9.92 -2.97
C ALA A 246 5.99 9.48 -3.70
N ALA A 247 5.87 8.19 -3.98
CA ALA A 247 4.61 7.56 -4.35
C ALA A 247 4.09 6.78 -3.15
N VAL A 248 2.81 6.95 -2.81
CA VAL A 248 2.21 6.37 -1.59
C VAL A 248 0.87 5.72 -1.92
N VAL A 249 0.68 4.47 -1.53
CA VAL A 249 -0.64 3.85 -1.46
C VAL A 249 -1.23 4.17 -0.09
N PHE A 250 -2.45 4.69 -0.08
CA PHE A 250 -3.16 5.13 1.12
C PHE A 250 -4.53 4.45 1.21
N PHE A 251 -4.89 4.05 2.42
CA PHE A 251 -6.21 3.50 2.74
C PHE A 251 -6.77 4.17 4.00
N THR A 252 -8.07 4.43 3.98
CA THR A 252 -8.86 4.85 5.13
C THR A 252 -10.29 4.35 4.97
N THR A 253 -11.04 4.33 6.07
CA THR A 253 -12.50 4.33 5.99
C THR A 253 -12.98 5.77 6.05
N LEU A 254 -13.69 6.27 5.04
CA LEU A 254 -14.34 7.58 5.10
C LEU A 254 -15.62 7.48 5.93
N LYS A 255 -15.78 8.40 6.88
CA LYS A 255 -17.00 8.56 7.66
C LYS A 255 -17.86 9.63 7.00
N VAL A 256 -18.92 9.20 6.31
CA VAL A 256 -19.84 10.09 5.59
C VAL A 256 -21.08 10.30 6.44
N THR A 257 -21.28 11.53 6.91
CA THR A 257 -22.46 11.97 7.64
C THR A 257 -23.44 12.59 6.67
N ASP A 258 -24.67 12.08 6.60
CA ASP A 258 -25.73 12.61 5.73
C ASP A 258 -26.46 13.82 6.36
N PRO A 259 -27.39 14.49 5.65
CA PRO A 259 -28.14 15.62 6.19
C PRO A 259 -28.97 15.29 7.45
N ALA A 260 -29.34 14.02 7.65
CA ALA A 260 -30.07 13.55 8.82
C ALA A 260 -29.15 13.23 10.01
N GLY A 261 -27.83 13.31 9.82
CA GLY A 261 -26.81 13.01 10.82
C GLY A 261 -26.41 11.53 10.88
N ALA A 262 -26.90 10.68 9.97
CA ALA A 262 -26.51 9.27 9.94
C ALA A 262 -25.12 9.11 9.35
N VAL A 263 -24.27 8.32 10.02
CA VAL A 263 -22.88 8.07 9.60
C VAL A 263 -22.77 6.74 8.88
N THR A 264 -22.24 6.76 7.66
CA THR A 264 -21.90 5.57 6.88
C THR A 264 -20.38 5.49 6.69
N ASP A 265 -19.82 4.32 6.99
CA ASP A 265 -18.42 4.00 6.76
C ASP A 265 -18.22 3.54 5.31
N ARG A 266 -17.27 4.16 4.59
CA ARG A 266 -16.93 3.82 3.19
C ARG A 266 -15.43 3.55 3.05
N PRO A 267 -15.01 2.31 2.79
CA PRO A 267 -13.62 2.01 2.47
C PRO A 267 -13.14 2.85 1.27
N PHE A 268 -11.94 3.41 1.39
CA PHE A 268 -11.39 4.31 0.37
C PHE A 268 -9.88 4.09 0.24
N THR A 269 -9.46 3.78 -0.99
CA THR A 269 -8.06 3.54 -1.34
C THR A 269 -7.66 4.46 -2.48
N THR A 270 -6.51 5.12 -2.32
CA THR A 270 -5.96 6.03 -3.32
C THR A 270 -4.44 5.93 -3.38
N GLU A 271 -3.87 6.40 -4.48
CA GLU A 271 -2.44 6.62 -4.63
C GLU A 271 -2.15 8.11 -4.69
N PHE A 272 -1.10 8.53 -3.99
CA PHE A 272 -0.57 9.88 -4.07
C PHE A 272 0.79 9.87 -4.76
N ASP A 273 1.01 10.85 -5.63
CA ASP A 273 2.37 11.34 -5.89
C ASP A 273 2.57 12.60 -5.07
N LEU A 274 3.65 12.62 -4.30
CA LEU A 274 3.98 13.70 -3.39
C LEU A 274 5.30 14.35 -3.80
N ILE A 275 5.40 15.66 -3.61
CA ILE A 275 6.63 16.44 -3.68
C ILE A 275 6.90 17.11 -2.33
N ARG A 276 8.17 17.16 -1.94
CA ARG A 276 8.63 17.82 -0.72
C ARG A 276 8.93 19.28 -1.01
N GLU A 277 8.29 20.17 -0.27
CA GLU A 277 8.53 21.62 -0.27
C GLU A 277 8.95 22.05 1.14
N GLY A 278 10.23 22.33 1.32
CA GLY A 278 10.81 22.55 2.64
C GLY A 278 10.65 21.30 3.53
N THR A 279 9.93 21.45 4.64
CA THR A 279 9.62 20.35 5.57
C THR A 279 8.24 19.73 5.32
N THR A 280 7.49 20.21 4.32
CA THR A 280 6.13 19.77 4.03
C THR A 280 6.08 18.92 2.78
N TRP A 281 5.08 18.05 2.68
CA TRP A 281 4.80 17.27 1.48
C TRP A 281 3.46 17.69 0.90
N LYS A 282 3.41 17.87 -0.42
CA LYS A 282 2.19 18.23 -1.16
C LYS A 282 1.90 17.23 -2.26
N ALA A 283 0.63 17.02 -2.57
CA ALA A 283 0.23 16.13 -3.65
C ALA A 283 0.37 16.81 -5.02
N THR A 284 1.11 16.17 -5.92
CA THR A 284 1.18 16.53 -7.34
C THR A 284 0.21 15.68 -8.17
N ALA A 285 -0.26 14.55 -7.65
CA ALA A 285 -1.29 13.72 -8.24
C ALA A 285 -2.05 12.91 -7.17
N VAL A 286 -3.32 12.63 -7.44
CA VAL A 286 -4.18 11.75 -6.66
C VAL A 286 -4.86 10.80 -7.65
N ARG A 287 -4.76 9.49 -7.44
CA ARG A 287 -5.34 8.48 -8.32
C ARG A 287 -6.19 7.50 -7.52
N THR A 288 -7.36 7.17 -8.04
CA THR A 288 -8.14 6.04 -7.52
C THR A 288 -7.50 4.75 -8.00
N VAL A 289 -7.42 3.73 -7.14
CA VAL A 289 -7.02 2.40 -7.59
C VAL A 289 -8.18 1.77 -8.36
N THR A 290 -7.98 1.50 -9.64
CA THR A 290 -8.97 0.85 -10.51
C THR A 290 -8.54 -0.57 -10.84
N GLY A 291 -9.53 -1.46 -11.00
CA GLY A 291 -9.31 -2.79 -11.54
C GLY A 291 -8.89 -2.77 -13.01
N SER A 292 -8.40 -3.90 -13.50
CA SER A 292 -8.01 -4.15 -14.88
C SER A 292 -9.19 -4.37 -15.84
#